data_AF-A0A0L8BG48-F1
#
_entry.id   AF-A0A0L8BG48-F1
#
_cell.length_a   1.000
_cell.length_b   1.000
_cell.length_c   1.000
_cell.angle_alpha   90.00
_cell.angle_beta   90.00
_cell.angle_gamma   90.00
#
_symmetry.space_group_name_H-M   'P 1'
#
loop_
_entity.id
_entity.type
_entity.pdbx_description
1 polymer ?
#
loop_
_entity_poly.entity_id
_entity_poly.type
_entity_poly.pdbx_seq_one_letter_code
_entity_poly.pdbx_strand_id
1 'polypeptide(L)'
;MGSNILKRLCAVFYLLVLATPAAAVERGDAERVFGAFLACKDDIFSLLTSDKADFRALTITPYDHEADGVNGHYIAFAAPVVASGLPLGRYVQFEAVGIAVPHFAWGFEVERNVPEVANAIEALLPGARFVAKDGHLLELKLSTEPEAQRSDTSVAPEDSYRKIVIRQANDPTRTLLMCDASKDRMSGLAIDEETGRKRLPSPEDLFPSVKVPAKADKILDAFVACKPSFFNVLWDERKTFPRVRVEAFESPGNKPHVPEAVNTYNESVTFERPVKIGDFSVVRFFQRRTIEEGKPTRFAWAFQVNAPPREVARAIAERYRVRFWGNFSLLSSRDAAVGPVSKHLDFSSYFDPDEQATVTCEPDEGETKDFRLPWAEETFGLAELGPPPLIRGNRLVNALLQCRQDFFAALGEEKDSFGKMTFKDAMGTYREPGGVARAALRVAFEKPVYVSGFMLTGYIQQRVDVAGQPKLIWGFQTPGNEDDLIRVAENRTGSSYVENEGWSLDLEAEATGYTPSEALGFADGFIGCTTPLASGKTPPEPVDLFRNEHGK
;
A
#
# COMPACT_ATOMS: atom_id res chain seq x y z
N MET A 1 4.84 61.66 34.07
CA MET A 1 5.70 60.54 33.60
C MET A 1 6.16 59.77 34.82
N GLY A 2 5.88 58.46 34.94
CA GLY A 2 6.46 57.65 36.04
C GLY A 2 5.61 56.57 36.69
N SER A 3 4.59 55.97 36.05
CA SER A 3 3.81 54.89 36.68
C SER A 3 3.55 53.64 35.83
N ASN A 4 3.77 53.70 34.50
CA ASN A 4 3.57 52.54 33.61
C ASN A 4 4.83 51.69 33.34
N ILE A 5 6.01 52.15 33.76
CA ILE A 5 7.27 51.40 33.62
C ILE A 5 7.42 50.38 34.78
N LEU A 6 6.95 50.72 35.99
CA LEU A 6 7.08 49.87 37.18
C LEU A 6 6.17 48.63 37.12
N LYS A 7 4.96 48.75 36.54
CA LYS A 7 4.05 47.59 36.35
C LYS A 7 4.51 46.64 35.24
N ARG A 8 5.22 47.13 34.21
CA ARG A 8 5.83 46.28 33.18
C ARG A 8 7.09 45.57 33.67
N LEU A 9 7.87 46.18 34.57
CA LEU A 9 9.04 45.53 35.17
C LEU A 9 8.67 44.40 36.15
N CYS A 10 7.59 44.52 36.93
CA CYS A 10 7.15 43.44 37.81
C CYS A 10 6.55 42.23 37.06
N ALA A 11 5.92 42.44 35.91
CA ALA A 11 5.39 41.36 35.08
C ALA A 11 6.52 40.58 34.35
N VAL A 12 7.60 41.27 33.96
CA VAL A 12 8.77 40.63 33.34
C VAL A 12 9.58 39.84 34.38
N PHE A 13 9.67 40.31 35.63
CA PHE A 13 10.32 39.55 36.70
C PHE A 13 9.50 38.35 37.20
N TYR A 14 8.15 38.39 37.16
CA TYR A 14 7.33 37.22 37.48
C TYR A 14 7.27 36.16 36.36
N LEU A 15 7.53 36.55 35.10
CA LEU A 15 7.71 35.61 33.97
C LEU A 15 9.13 35.03 33.89
N LEU A 16 10.11 35.64 34.55
CA LEU A 16 11.49 35.13 34.67
C LEU A 16 11.71 34.22 35.89
N VAL A 17 10.73 34.07 36.79
CA VAL A 17 10.81 33.21 37.98
C VAL A 17 10.07 31.85 37.80
N LEU A 18 9.45 31.62 36.65
CA LEU A 18 8.94 30.29 36.25
C LEU A 18 9.86 29.54 35.25
N ALA A 19 11.03 30.09 34.96
CA ALA A 19 12.13 29.36 34.36
C ALA A 19 13.18 29.03 35.43
N THR A 20 12.75 28.41 36.52
CA THR A 20 13.67 27.55 37.27
C THR A 20 14.17 26.48 36.30
N PRO A 21 15.49 26.32 36.08
CA PRO A 21 15.92 25.03 35.60
C PRO A 21 15.49 24.06 36.69
N ALA A 22 14.68 23.06 36.34
CA ALA A 22 14.61 21.83 37.10
C ALA A 22 16.01 21.18 37.04
N ALA A 23 16.97 21.80 37.73
CA ALA A 23 18.33 21.33 37.92
C ALA A 23 18.41 20.81 39.35
N ALA A 24 17.81 19.63 39.53
CA ALA A 24 18.19 18.60 40.49
C ALA A 24 17.20 17.44 40.36
N VAL A 25 17.00 16.94 39.14
CA VAL A 25 16.57 15.56 38.91
C VAL A 25 17.87 14.85 38.53
N GLU A 26 18.17 13.72 39.18
CA GLU A 26 19.42 12.95 38.99
C GLU A 26 19.82 12.85 37.50
N ARG A 27 20.77 13.69 37.06
CA ARG A 27 21.35 13.73 35.70
C ARG A 27 22.29 12.54 35.44
N GLY A 28 21.91 11.35 35.88
CA GLY A 28 22.82 10.21 36.03
C GLY A 28 22.86 9.22 34.86
N ASP A 29 22.07 9.38 33.80
CA ASP A 29 21.90 8.29 32.82
C ASP A 29 22.59 8.53 31.46
N ALA A 30 22.57 9.75 30.91
CA ALA A 30 23.29 10.06 29.67
C ALA A 30 24.80 9.76 29.77
N GLU A 31 25.46 10.15 30.87
CA GLU A 31 26.87 9.84 31.11
C GLU A 31 27.12 8.34 31.27
N ARG A 32 26.16 7.61 31.85
CA ARG A 32 26.28 6.15 32.06
C ARG A 32 26.13 5.40 30.74
N VAL A 33 25.15 5.77 29.92
CA VAL A 33 24.96 5.26 28.56
C VAL A 33 26.18 5.56 27.70
N PHE A 34 26.68 6.80 27.76
CA PHE A 34 27.86 7.20 26.99
C PHE A 34 29.14 6.50 27.49
N GLY A 35 29.31 6.33 28.79
CA GLY A 35 30.41 5.55 29.36
C GLY A 35 30.38 4.08 28.93
N ALA A 36 29.20 3.44 28.93
CA ALA A 36 29.03 2.08 28.43
C ALA A 36 29.28 1.98 26.91
N PHE A 37 28.81 2.99 26.15
CA PHE A 37 29.10 3.11 24.73
C PHE A 37 30.61 3.07 24.44
N LEU A 38 31.43 3.82 25.17
CA LEU A 38 32.89 3.86 24.94
C LEU A 38 33.60 2.52 25.15
N ALA A 39 32.96 1.54 25.80
CA ALA A 39 33.48 0.19 25.93
C ALA A 39 33.23 -0.70 24.69
N CYS A 40 32.37 -0.27 23.77
CA CYS A 40 31.87 -1.04 22.62
C CYS A 40 31.42 -2.46 23.00
N LYS A 41 30.55 -2.55 24.01
CA LYS A 41 29.89 -3.77 24.49
C LYS A 41 28.37 -3.65 24.34
N ASP A 42 27.68 -4.77 24.53
CA ASP A 42 26.22 -4.91 24.42
C ASP A 42 25.44 -4.44 25.67
N ASP A 43 26.12 -4.15 26.76
CA ASP A 43 25.52 -3.61 27.99
C ASP A 43 24.84 -2.26 27.80
N ILE A 44 25.31 -1.45 26.84
CA ILE A 44 24.66 -0.20 26.42
C ILE A 44 23.17 -0.39 26.10
N PHE A 45 22.80 -1.49 25.44
CA PHE A 45 21.43 -1.70 24.99
C PHE A 45 20.46 -1.83 26.15
N SER A 46 20.89 -2.46 27.25
CA SER A 46 20.07 -2.57 28.47
C SER A 46 19.93 -1.23 29.20
N LEU A 47 20.84 -0.28 28.96
CA LEU A 47 20.74 1.07 29.51
C LEU A 47 19.81 1.94 28.66
N LEU A 48 19.84 1.76 27.34
CA LEU A 48 18.94 2.42 26.40
C LEU A 48 17.47 2.00 26.59
N THR A 49 17.20 0.72 26.87
CA THR A 49 15.83 0.22 27.15
C THR A 49 15.23 0.74 28.46
N SER A 50 16.02 1.35 29.35
CA SER A 50 15.50 1.87 30.61
C SER A 50 14.68 3.15 30.37
N ASP A 51 13.46 3.20 30.90
CA ASP A 51 12.39 4.21 30.68
C ASP A 51 12.74 5.67 31.11
N LYS A 52 14.01 6.06 31.10
CA LYS A 52 14.50 7.37 31.54
C LYS A 52 14.54 8.37 30.40
N ALA A 53 14.21 9.62 30.73
CA ALA A 53 13.76 10.64 29.79
C ALA A 53 14.82 11.19 28.81
N ASP A 54 16.08 10.78 28.91
CA ASP A 54 17.19 11.42 28.20
C ASP A 54 17.24 11.04 26.71
N PHE A 55 16.94 9.80 26.32
CA PHE A 55 17.03 9.33 24.92
C PHE A 55 15.65 8.99 24.32
N ARG A 56 14.81 10.00 24.07
CA ARG A 56 13.49 9.78 23.46
C ARG A 56 13.53 9.96 21.93
N ALA A 57 13.02 8.97 21.20
CA ALA A 57 12.96 9.00 19.74
C ALA A 57 11.83 9.92 19.25
N LEU A 58 12.18 10.90 18.41
CA LEU A 58 11.24 11.70 17.62
C LEU A 58 10.81 10.94 16.36
N THR A 59 11.79 10.34 15.67
CA THR A 59 11.59 9.51 14.48
C THR A 59 12.60 8.36 14.48
N ILE A 60 12.17 7.20 13.98
CA ILE A 60 13.02 6.05 13.68
C ILE A 60 12.90 5.84 12.16
N THR A 61 14.01 5.89 11.44
CA THR A 61 14.04 5.79 9.98
C THR A 61 15.00 4.68 9.56
N PRO A 62 14.60 3.72 8.70
CA PRO A 62 15.52 2.72 8.19
C PRO A 62 16.65 3.39 7.38
N TYR A 63 17.83 2.78 7.40
CA TYR A 63 18.97 3.13 6.58
C TYR A 63 18.81 2.46 5.21
N ASP A 64 18.34 3.21 4.21
CA ASP A 64 18.17 2.70 2.85
C ASP A 64 19.49 2.69 2.08
N HIS A 65 20.19 1.55 2.11
CA HIS A 65 21.18 1.16 1.10
C HIS A 65 21.07 -0.35 0.83
N GLU A 66 20.03 -0.75 0.10
CA GLU A 66 19.75 -2.15 -0.30
C GLU A 66 20.86 -2.81 -1.15
N ALA A 67 21.86 -2.05 -1.64
CA ALA A 67 22.89 -2.57 -2.54
C ALA A 67 24.02 -3.35 -1.85
N ASP A 68 24.25 -3.16 -0.54
CA ASP A 68 25.49 -3.60 0.12
C ASP A 68 25.30 -4.67 1.23
N GLY A 69 24.07 -5.17 1.43
CA GLY A 69 23.79 -6.14 2.50
C GLY A 69 23.89 -5.55 3.92
N VAL A 70 23.73 -4.22 4.04
CA VAL A 70 23.76 -3.50 5.33
C VAL A 70 22.34 -3.08 5.70
N ASN A 71 21.82 -3.62 6.80
CA ASN A 71 20.57 -3.17 7.41
C ASN A 71 20.88 -2.18 8.52
N GLY A 72 20.18 -1.05 8.61
CA GLY A 72 20.43 -0.08 9.67
C GLY A 72 19.27 0.85 9.96
N HIS A 73 19.43 1.68 10.98
CA HIS A 73 18.43 2.67 11.39
C HIS A 73 19.09 3.97 11.87
N TYR A 74 18.45 5.09 11.54
CA TYR A 74 18.67 6.41 12.15
C TYR A 74 17.55 6.72 13.14
N ILE A 75 17.91 7.10 14.36
CA ILE A 75 16.96 7.48 15.40
C ILE A 75 17.23 8.93 15.76
N ALA A 76 16.34 9.84 15.38
CA ALA A 76 16.46 11.24 15.76
C ALA A 76 15.91 11.44 17.16
N PHE A 77 16.65 12.13 18.02
CA PHE A 77 16.16 12.46 19.36
C PHE A 77 15.26 13.70 19.35
N ALA A 78 14.38 13.79 20.34
CA ALA A 78 13.49 14.95 20.52
C ALA A 78 14.25 16.27 20.75
N ALA A 79 15.42 16.18 21.40
CA ALA A 79 16.40 17.23 21.57
C ALA A 79 17.79 16.59 21.70
N PRO A 80 18.88 17.29 21.37
CA PRO A 80 20.22 16.77 21.57
C PRO A 80 20.49 16.42 23.04
N VAL A 81 20.99 15.22 23.29
CA VAL A 81 21.37 14.73 24.61
C VAL A 81 22.83 15.07 24.84
N VAL A 82 23.15 15.77 25.93
CA VAL A 82 24.55 16.14 26.21
C VAL A 82 25.17 15.10 27.15
N ALA A 83 26.24 14.45 26.70
CA ALA A 83 27.05 13.55 27.51
C ALA A 83 28.53 13.90 27.37
N SER A 84 29.24 14.06 28.48
CA SER A 84 30.65 14.44 28.56
C SER A 84 30.99 15.69 27.71
N GLY A 85 30.05 16.64 27.63
CA GLY A 85 30.18 17.87 26.83
C GLY A 85 29.91 17.71 25.32
N LEU A 86 29.57 16.50 24.86
CA LEU A 86 29.23 16.21 23.47
C LEU A 86 27.71 16.22 23.27
N PRO A 87 27.18 17.05 22.33
CA PRO A 87 25.77 17.04 21.95
C PRO A 87 25.45 15.88 21.01
N LEU A 88 24.80 14.85 21.52
CA LEU A 88 24.34 13.68 20.78
C LEU A 88 22.98 14.00 20.14
N GLY A 89 22.94 14.22 18.83
CA GLY A 89 21.72 14.61 18.11
C GLY A 89 20.89 13.42 17.60
N ARG A 90 21.55 12.31 17.28
CA ARG A 90 20.91 11.08 16.78
C ARG A 90 21.63 9.83 17.25
N TYR A 91 20.94 8.71 17.26
CA TYR A 91 21.52 7.37 17.36
C TYR A 91 21.51 6.66 16.01
N VAL A 92 22.50 5.80 15.79
CA VAL A 92 22.65 4.99 14.58
C VAL A 92 22.94 3.55 14.96
N GLN A 93 22.39 2.61 14.20
CA GLN A 93 22.77 1.21 14.29
C GLN A 93 22.77 0.56 12.90
N PHE A 94 23.74 -0.32 12.67
CA PHE A 94 23.99 -1.00 11.42
C PHE A 94 24.39 -2.45 11.68
N GLU A 95 23.91 -3.32 10.82
CA GLU A 95 24.23 -4.73 10.75
C GLU A 95 24.59 -5.07 9.31
N ALA A 96 25.85 -5.45 9.08
CA ALA A 96 26.30 -5.89 7.78
C ALA A 96 26.22 -7.42 7.68
N VAL A 97 25.28 -7.92 6.88
CA VAL A 97 24.99 -9.35 6.71
C VAL A 97 25.21 -9.73 5.25
N GLY A 98 26.24 -10.53 4.98
CA GLY A 98 26.58 -10.97 3.61
C GLY A 98 28.03 -10.74 3.18
N ILE A 99 28.82 -10.06 4.02
CA ILE A 99 30.27 -9.93 3.89
C ILE A 99 31.00 -11.03 4.67
N ALA A 100 32.27 -11.29 4.32
CA ALA A 100 33.06 -12.42 4.85
C ALA A 100 33.10 -12.51 6.39
N VAL A 101 32.98 -11.37 7.09
CA VAL A 101 32.88 -11.30 8.55
C VAL A 101 31.72 -10.37 8.93
N PRO A 102 30.59 -10.92 9.41
CA PRO A 102 29.50 -10.11 9.94
C PRO A 102 29.99 -9.25 11.11
N HIS A 103 29.69 -7.95 11.06
CA HIS A 103 30.00 -7.01 12.14
C HIS A 103 28.80 -6.13 12.44
N PHE A 104 28.79 -5.63 13.67
CA PHE A 104 27.75 -4.76 14.20
C PHE A 104 28.36 -3.40 14.46
N ALA A 105 27.68 -2.35 14.02
CA ALA A 105 28.08 -0.99 14.31
C ALA A 105 26.94 -0.19 14.91
N TRP A 106 27.21 0.61 15.93
CA TRP A 106 26.22 1.45 16.58
C TRP A 106 26.87 2.70 17.16
N GLY A 107 26.11 3.76 17.38
CA GLY A 107 26.65 4.96 18.00
C GLY A 107 25.81 6.20 17.78
N PHE A 108 26.46 7.36 17.76
CA PHE A 108 25.77 8.64 17.79
C PHE A 108 26.25 9.58 16.69
N GLU A 109 25.32 10.36 16.14
CA GLU A 109 25.63 11.57 15.38
C GLU A 109 25.80 12.73 16.37
N VAL A 110 27.00 13.30 16.42
CA VAL A 110 27.41 14.35 17.36
C VAL A 110 27.46 15.70 16.64
N GLU A 111 26.89 16.75 17.22
CA GLU A 111 26.85 18.11 16.65
C GLU A 111 28.17 18.88 16.86
N ARG A 112 29.27 18.24 16.45
CA ARG A 112 30.65 18.72 16.48
C ARG A 112 31.42 18.15 15.29
N ASN A 113 32.49 18.81 14.87
CA ASN A 113 33.36 18.29 13.80
C ASN A 113 34.28 17.15 14.30
N VAL A 114 34.87 16.41 13.34
CA VAL A 114 35.67 15.22 13.63
C VAL A 114 36.83 15.50 14.61
N PRO A 115 37.65 16.55 14.44
CA PRO A 115 38.71 16.87 15.39
C PRO A 115 38.21 17.16 16.81
N GLU A 116 37.11 17.90 16.96
CA GLU A 116 36.53 18.22 18.27
C GLU A 116 36.05 16.96 19.00
N VAL A 117 35.37 16.05 18.29
CA VAL A 117 34.91 14.79 18.87
C VAL A 117 36.10 13.90 19.24
N ALA A 118 37.09 13.74 18.36
CA ALA A 118 38.26 12.90 18.64
C ALA A 118 39.01 13.38 19.90
N ASN A 119 39.26 14.70 20.01
CA ASN A 119 39.92 15.28 21.19
C ASN A 119 39.11 15.05 22.48
N ALA A 120 37.78 15.16 22.41
CA ALA A 120 36.93 14.89 23.56
C ALA A 120 37.00 13.42 23.99
N ILE A 121 36.99 12.47 23.06
CA ILE A 121 37.11 11.04 23.39
C ILE A 121 38.49 10.69 23.95
N GLU A 122 39.57 11.22 23.37
CA GLU A 122 40.93 10.99 23.90
C GLU A 122 41.12 11.55 25.32
N ALA A 123 40.43 12.65 25.66
CA ALA A 123 40.43 13.19 27.02
C ALA A 123 39.68 12.28 28.01
N LEU A 124 38.66 11.55 27.54
CA LEU A 124 37.87 10.62 28.36
C LEU A 124 38.54 9.24 28.51
N LEU A 125 39.43 8.87 27.60
CA LEU A 125 40.12 7.57 27.56
C LEU A 125 41.64 7.77 27.70
N PRO A 126 42.19 7.85 28.94
CA PRO A 126 43.62 8.07 29.14
C PRO A 126 44.49 7.03 28.42
N GLY A 127 45.38 7.51 27.55
CA GLY A 127 46.29 6.65 26.77
C GLY A 127 45.73 6.19 25.42
N ALA A 128 44.47 6.48 25.10
CA ALA A 128 43.90 6.26 23.78
C ALA A 128 44.39 7.32 22.78
N ARG A 129 44.71 6.89 21.56
CA ARG A 129 45.00 7.77 20.42
C ARG A 129 44.33 7.25 19.17
N PHE A 130 43.61 8.09 18.46
CA PHE A 130 43.05 7.74 17.17
C PHE A 130 44.14 7.65 16.11
N VAL A 131 44.02 6.65 15.24
CA VAL A 131 44.87 6.45 14.07
C VAL A 131 44.04 6.72 12.83
N ALA A 132 44.52 7.61 11.96
CA ALA A 132 43.89 7.84 10.66
C ALA A 132 44.06 6.63 9.75
N LYS A 133 42.97 6.16 9.15
CA LYS A 133 42.97 5.05 8.18
C LYS A 133 42.89 5.55 6.73
N ASP A 134 42.09 6.58 6.52
CA ASP A 134 41.98 7.37 5.30
C ASP A 134 41.69 8.83 5.68
N GLY A 135 41.59 9.75 4.71
CA GLY A 135 41.46 11.19 4.97
C GLY A 135 40.20 11.62 5.74
N HIS A 136 39.26 10.70 5.98
CA HIS A 136 37.95 11.00 6.58
C HIS A 136 37.55 10.06 7.73
N LEU A 137 38.40 9.08 8.07
CA LEU A 137 38.15 8.05 9.09
C LEU A 137 39.27 7.99 10.13
N LEU A 138 38.87 8.15 11.39
CA LEU A 138 39.73 7.94 12.56
C LEU A 138 39.30 6.67 13.29
N GLU A 139 40.26 5.82 13.64
CA GLU A 139 40.00 4.58 14.37
C GLU A 139 40.79 4.50 15.67
N LEU A 140 40.14 4.04 16.73
CA LEU A 140 40.75 3.68 18.00
C LEU A 140 40.41 2.22 18.30
N LYS A 141 41.42 1.34 18.23
CA LYS A 141 41.25 -0.06 18.65
C LYS A 141 41.19 -0.12 20.17
N LEU A 142 40.12 -0.72 20.70
CA LEU A 142 39.99 -1.01 22.13
C LEU A 142 40.73 -2.32 22.39
N SER A 143 41.65 -2.35 23.37
CA SER A 143 42.59 -3.46 23.55
C SER A 143 41.88 -4.82 23.58
N THR A 144 42.44 -5.78 22.84
CA THR A 144 42.06 -7.19 22.91
C THR A 144 42.53 -7.75 24.25
N GLU A 145 41.64 -7.82 25.24
CA GLU A 145 41.89 -8.70 26.39
C GLU A 145 42.19 -10.12 25.88
N PRO A 146 43.22 -10.80 26.39
CA PRO A 146 43.48 -12.23 26.11
C PRO A 146 42.42 -13.17 26.69
N GLU A 147 41.34 -12.65 27.28
CA GLU A 147 40.32 -13.42 27.97
C GLU A 147 39.09 -13.62 27.08
N ALA A 148 39.22 -14.53 26.11
CA ALA A 148 38.15 -15.43 25.66
C ALA A 148 38.70 -16.35 24.55
N GLN A 149 39.61 -17.27 24.89
CA GLN A 149 39.91 -18.43 24.03
C GLN A 149 38.75 -19.45 23.97
N ARG A 150 37.51 -19.02 24.17
CA ARG A 150 36.32 -19.87 24.08
C ARG A 150 35.10 -19.10 23.56
N SER A 151 35.15 -18.60 22.33
CA SER A 151 33.90 -18.42 21.58
C SER A 151 34.19 -18.46 20.08
N ASP A 152 33.63 -19.49 19.43
CA ASP A 152 33.47 -19.61 17.98
C ASP A 152 34.78 -19.69 17.17
N THR A 153 35.21 -20.90 16.80
CA THR A 153 36.39 -21.16 15.92
C THR A 153 36.20 -20.70 14.47
N SER A 154 35.13 -19.96 14.18
CA SER A 154 34.72 -19.55 12.83
C SER A 154 35.24 -18.18 12.39
N VAL A 155 35.85 -17.39 13.28
CA VAL A 155 36.42 -16.06 12.98
C VAL A 155 37.93 -16.07 13.26
N ALA A 156 38.73 -15.61 12.29
CA ALA A 156 40.17 -15.56 12.46
C ALA A 156 40.58 -14.49 13.51
N PRO A 157 41.67 -14.67 14.29
CA PRO A 157 42.08 -13.71 15.32
C PRO A 157 42.25 -12.27 14.82
N GLU A 158 42.67 -12.11 13.56
CA GLU A 158 42.82 -10.83 12.87
C GLU A 158 41.49 -10.11 12.59
N ASP A 159 40.39 -10.87 12.53
CA ASP A 159 39.02 -10.42 12.25
C ASP A 159 38.18 -10.24 13.53
N SER A 160 38.77 -10.55 14.70
CA SER A 160 38.18 -10.35 16.02
C SER A 160 38.55 -8.98 16.57
N TYR A 161 37.58 -8.06 16.67
CA TYR A 161 37.86 -6.68 17.08
C TYR A 161 36.71 -5.99 17.83
N ARG A 162 37.11 -4.97 18.59
CA ARG A 162 36.26 -3.87 19.05
C ARG A 162 37.01 -2.57 18.79
N LYS A 163 36.38 -1.61 18.11
CA LYS A 163 37.00 -0.32 17.82
C LYS A 163 35.97 0.80 17.90
N ILE A 164 36.45 1.98 18.23
CA ILE A 164 35.72 3.22 18.07
C ILE A 164 36.14 3.83 16.74
N VAL A 165 35.17 4.23 15.94
CA VAL A 165 35.31 4.82 14.62
C VAL A 165 34.69 6.22 14.65
N ILE A 166 35.44 7.21 14.17
CA ILE A 166 34.97 8.59 14.03
C ILE A 166 35.10 8.99 12.56
N ARG A 167 33.99 9.43 11.97
CA ARG A 167 33.97 9.97 10.59
C ARG A 167 33.01 11.13 10.46
N GLN A 168 33.18 11.93 9.41
CA GLN A 168 32.23 12.99 9.10
C GLN A 168 30.84 12.40 8.79
N ALA A 169 29.78 13.02 9.30
CA ALA A 169 28.43 12.72 8.86
C ALA A 169 28.15 13.39 7.49
N ASN A 170 26.92 13.31 7.00
CA ASN A 170 26.51 13.99 5.76
C ASN A 170 26.66 15.53 5.84
N ASP A 171 26.69 16.08 7.06
CA ASP A 171 26.94 17.50 7.35
C ASP A 171 28.37 17.65 7.91
N PRO A 172 29.22 18.55 7.36
CA PRO A 172 30.58 18.76 7.85
C PRO A 172 30.66 19.32 9.28
N THR A 173 29.56 19.85 9.82
CA THR A 173 29.46 20.30 11.22
C THR A 173 29.13 19.17 12.18
N ARG A 174 28.94 17.95 11.68
CA ARG A 174 28.51 16.78 12.44
C ARG A 174 29.41 15.58 12.21
N THR A 175 29.48 14.74 13.22
CA THR A 175 30.39 13.59 13.26
C THR A 175 29.64 12.34 13.66
N LEU A 176 29.84 11.26 12.93
CA LEU A 176 29.44 9.92 13.36
C LEU A 176 30.53 9.35 14.27
N LEU A 177 30.18 9.16 15.54
CA LEU A 177 30.97 8.47 16.54
C LEU A 177 30.36 7.09 16.76
N MET A 178 31.07 6.05 16.36
CA MET A 178 30.53 4.69 16.27
C MET A 178 31.42 3.68 16.99
N CYS A 179 30.80 2.71 17.64
CA CYS A 179 31.41 1.44 17.96
C CYS A 179 31.24 0.50 16.78
N ASP A 180 32.29 -0.25 16.47
CA ASP A 180 32.32 -1.29 15.45
C ASP A 180 32.95 -2.54 16.06
N ALA A 181 32.22 -3.65 16.03
CA ALA A 181 32.59 -4.89 16.68
C ALA A 181 32.26 -6.12 15.83
N SER A 182 33.17 -7.08 15.84
CA SER A 182 32.99 -8.38 15.19
C SER A 182 31.98 -9.26 15.96
N LYS A 183 31.29 -10.16 15.25
CA LYS A 183 30.23 -11.01 15.81
C LYS A 183 30.64 -11.85 17.03
N ASP A 184 31.89 -12.33 17.06
CA ASP A 184 32.44 -13.13 18.17
C ASP A 184 32.55 -12.31 19.47
N ARG A 185 32.73 -10.99 19.38
CA ARG A 185 32.85 -10.08 20.53
C ARG A 185 31.52 -9.56 21.08
N MET A 186 30.41 -9.96 20.48
CA MET A 186 29.05 -9.58 20.87
C MET A 186 28.26 -10.80 21.39
N SER A 187 28.77 -11.49 22.42
CA SER A 187 28.20 -12.76 22.92
C SER A 187 26.85 -12.64 23.63
N GLY A 188 26.53 -11.51 24.24
CA GLY A 188 25.25 -11.28 24.91
C GLY A 188 24.14 -10.76 23.99
N LEU A 189 24.40 -10.57 22.69
CA LEU A 189 23.33 -10.30 21.73
C LEU A 189 22.41 -11.50 21.58
N ALA A 190 21.11 -11.22 21.46
CA ALA A 190 20.10 -12.23 21.21
C ALA A 190 20.33 -12.92 19.86
N ILE A 191 20.02 -14.21 19.80
CA ILE A 191 19.98 -14.98 18.55
C ILE A 191 18.58 -14.84 17.96
N ASP A 192 18.52 -14.48 16.69
CA ASP A 192 17.33 -14.54 15.86
C ASP A 192 16.91 -16.01 15.68
N GLU A 193 15.71 -16.37 16.13
CA GLU A 193 15.25 -17.76 16.13
C GLU A 193 15.02 -18.33 14.73
N GLU A 194 14.74 -17.47 13.74
CA GLU A 194 14.42 -17.87 12.36
C GLU A 194 15.69 -18.08 11.54
N THR A 195 16.66 -17.18 11.68
CA THR A 195 17.93 -17.24 10.93
C THR A 195 19.05 -17.91 11.70
N GLY A 196 18.91 -18.10 13.01
CA GLY A 196 19.95 -18.61 13.91
C GLY A 196 21.13 -17.65 14.09
N ARG A 197 20.99 -16.37 13.72
CA ARG A 197 22.08 -15.37 13.72
C ARG A 197 21.94 -14.39 14.87
N LYS A 198 23.05 -13.89 15.39
CA LYS A 198 23.02 -12.77 16.36
C LYS A 198 22.55 -11.51 15.65
N ARG A 199 21.79 -10.66 16.35
CA ARG A 199 21.31 -9.39 15.81
C ARG A 199 21.32 -8.28 16.87
N LEU A 200 21.35 -7.02 16.41
CA LEU A 200 21.14 -5.88 17.29
C LEU A 200 19.68 -5.81 17.78
N PRO A 201 19.41 -5.24 18.97
CA PRO A 201 18.04 -4.99 19.41
C PRO A 201 17.28 -4.05 18.46
N SER A 202 15.94 -4.15 18.47
CA SER A 202 15.09 -3.28 17.65
C SER A 202 15.20 -1.84 18.16
N PRO A 203 15.36 -0.82 17.30
CA PRO A 203 15.35 0.58 17.74
C PRO A 203 14.11 0.95 18.55
N GLU A 204 12.96 0.35 18.25
CA GLU A 204 11.69 0.58 18.94
C GLU A 204 11.69 0.04 20.37
N ASP A 205 12.47 -1.02 20.64
CA ASP A 205 12.68 -1.56 21.98
C ASP A 205 13.67 -0.68 22.76
N LEU A 206 14.65 -0.10 22.07
CA LEU A 206 15.70 0.74 22.66
C LEU A 206 15.24 2.17 22.94
N PHE A 207 14.33 2.72 22.12
CA PHE A 207 13.95 4.12 22.19
C PHE A 207 12.42 4.29 22.17
N PRO A 208 11.76 4.45 23.33
CA PRO A 208 10.34 4.76 23.36
C PRO A 208 10.05 6.08 22.62
N SER A 209 9.12 6.02 21.66
CA SER A 209 8.74 7.16 20.82
C SER A 209 8.05 8.28 21.61
N VAL A 210 8.33 9.53 21.25
CA VAL A 210 7.64 10.74 21.78
C VAL A 210 6.23 10.88 21.21
N LYS A 211 5.89 10.17 20.13
CA LYS A 211 4.53 10.24 19.58
C LYS A 211 3.54 9.77 20.65
N VAL A 212 2.65 10.70 21.04
CA VAL A 212 1.46 10.40 21.84
C VAL A 212 0.81 9.13 21.27
N PRO A 213 0.44 8.12 22.08
CA PRO A 213 -0.20 6.93 21.57
C PRO A 213 -1.32 7.36 20.62
N ALA A 214 -1.21 6.95 19.36
CA ALA A 214 -2.17 7.35 18.36
C ALA A 214 -3.56 6.98 18.90
N LYS A 215 -4.49 7.92 18.87
CA LYS A 215 -5.83 7.71 19.42
C LYS A 215 -6.40 6.45 18.78
N ALA A 216 -6.89 5.51 19.60
CA ALA A 216 -7.49 4.27 19.12
C ALA A 216 -8.51 4.57 18.00
N ASP A 217 -8.37 3.88 16.88
CA ASP A 217 -9.22 4.08 15.71
C ASP A 217 -9.86 2.74 15.41
N LYS A 218 -11.13 2.60 15.79
CA LYS A 218 -11.82 1.31 15.76
C LYS A 218 -11.79 0.67 14.37
N ILE A 219 -11.92 1.48 13.32
CA ILE A 219 -11.99 0.98 11.94
C ILE A 219 -10.62 0.46 11.54
N LEU A 220 -9.55 1.23 11.78
CA LEU A 220 -8.19 0.80 11.45
C LEU A 220 -7.77 -0.41 12.30
N ASP A 221 -8.03 -0.36 13.60
CA ASP A 221 -7.68 -1.42 14.55
C ASP A 221 -8.39 -2.74 14.20
N ALA A 222 -9.65 -2.69 13.74
CA ALA A 222 -10.37 -3.87 13.26
C ALA A 222 -9.91 -4.33 11.87
N PHE A 223 -9.55 -3.39 11.00
CA PHE A 223 -9.09 -3.68 9.64
C PHE A 223 -7.77 -4.46 9.63
N VAL A 224 -6.75 -4.01 10.36
CA VAL A 224 -5.40 -4.63 10.33
C VAL A 224 -5.37 -6.05 10.88
N ALA A 225 -6.40 -6.46 11.63
CA ALA A 225 -6.56 -7.82 12.11
C ALA A 225 -7.00 -8.79 10.99
N CYS A 226 -7.45 -8.28 9.84
CA CYS A 226 -7.95 -9.04 8.70
C CYS A 226 -8.99 -10.11 9.09
N LYS A 227 -9.94 -9.75 9.97
CA LYS A 227 -11.01 -10.67 10.41
C LYS A 227 -12.38 -10.24 9.89
N PRO A 228 -13.31 -11.19 9.63
CA PRO A 228 -14.68 -10.88 9.26
C PRO A 228 -15.43 -9.92 10.20
N SER A 229 -15.08 -9.90 11.49
CA SER A 229 -15.66 -8.98 12.48
C SER A 229 -15.44 -7.50 12.12
N PHE A 230 -14.49 -7.18 11.26
CA PHE A 230 -14.29 -5.85 10.68
C PHE A 230 -15.57 -5.27 10.06
N PHE A 231 -16.39 -6.09 9.39
CA PHE A 231 -17.62 -5.62 8.77
C PHE A 231 -18.69 -5.19 9.79
N ASN A 232 -18.68 -5.77 11.00
CA ASN A 232 -19.54 -5.29 12.09
C ASN A 232 -19.10 -3.90 12.54
N VAL A 233 -17.79 -3.65 12.59
CA VAL A 233 -17.25 -2.31 12.91
C VAL A 233 -17.60 -1.29 11.83
N LEU A 234 -17.50 -1.65 10.55
CA LEU A 234 -17.93 -0.78 9.46
C LEU A 234 -19.43 -0.46 9.54
N TRP A 235 -20.25 -1.45 9.88
CA TRP A 235 -21.69 -1.27 10.07
C TRP A 235 -22.01 -0.32 11.24
N ASP A 236 -21.36 -0.54 12.39
CA ASP A 236 -21.55 0.29 13.58
C ASP A 236 -21.12 1.74 13.35
N GLU A 237 -20.03 1.93 12.60
CA GLU A 237 -19.48 3.24 12.26
C GLU A 237 -20.03 3.78 10.93
N ARG A 238 -21.09 3.19 10.36
CA ARG A 238 -21.62 3.53 9.03
C ARG A 238 -21.91 5.03 8.84
N LYS A 239 -22.33 5.72 9.91
CA LYS A 239 -22.64 7.16 9.91
C LYS A 239 -21.40 8.06 9.72
N THR A 240 -20.19 7.51 9.85
CA THR A 240 -18.94 8.25 9.66
C THR A 240 -18.56 8.38 8.19
N PHE A 241 -19.09 7.51 7.33
CA PHE A 241 -18.82 7.54 5.89
C PHE A 241 -19.69 8.59 5.19
N PRO A 242 -19.13 9.33 4.21
CA PRO A 242 -19.89 10.22 3.35
C PRO A 242 -20.76 9.42 2.38
N ARG A 243 -21.47 10.12 1.50
CA ARG A 243 -22.20 9.50 0.39
C ARG A 243 -21.23 8.66 -0.46
N VAL A 244 -21.73 7.54 -0.98
CA VAL A 244 -20.90 6.59 -1.73
C VAL A 244 -21.45 6.34 -3.13
N ARG A 245 -20.54 5.98 -4.04
CA ARG A 245 -20.84 5.28 -5.28
C ARG A 245 -20.41 3.84 -5.13
N VAL A 246 -21.26 2.90 -5.55
CA VAL A 246 -20.93 1.47 -5.58
C VAL A 246 -20.86 1.01 -7.04
N GLU A 247 -19.76 0.35 -7.39
CA GLU A 247 -19.55 -0.26 -8.71
C GLU A 247 -19.26 -1.75 -8.49
N ALA A 248 -20.21 -2.60 -8.90
CA ALA A 248 -20.05 -4.05 -8.89
C ALA A 248 -19.55 -4.52 -10.26
N PHE A 249 -18.55 -5.41 -10.26
CA PHE A 249 -17.98 -5.92 -11.50
C PHE A 249 -17.40 -7.33 -11.35
N GLU A 250 -17.46 -8.08 -12.44
CA GLU A 250 -16.83 -9.40 -12.58
C GLU A 250 -15.40 -9.22 -13.09
N SER A 251 -14.47 -10.09 -12.66
CA SER A 251 -13.12 -10.08 -13.20
C SER A 251 -13.12 -10.43 -14.70
N PRO A 252 -12.34 -9.73 -15.56
CA PRO A 252 -12.20 -10.09 -16.97
C PRO A 252 -11.69 -11.52 -17.22
N GLY A 253 -11.03 -12.13 -16.22
CA GLY A 253 -10.55 -13.50 -16.25
C GLY A 253 -11.57 -14.56 -15.80
N ASN A 254 -12.82 -14.17 -15.50
CA ASN A 254 -13.86 -15.13 -15.12
C ASN A 254 -14.18 -16.06 -16.28
N LYS A 255 -14.12 -17.36 -16.00
CA LYS A 255 -14.48 -18.42 -16.94
C LYS A 255 -16.00 -18.60 -16.98
N PRO A 256 -16.55 -19.40 -17.91
CA PRO A 256 -17.98 -19.71 -17.89
C PRO A 256 -18.33 -20.38 -16.56
N HIS A 257 -19.59 -20.35 -16.14
CA HIS A 257 -20.02 -20.96 -14.88
C HIS A 257 -20.02 -22.50 -14.93
N VAL A 258 -18.90 -23.11 -15.31
CA VAL A 258 -18.65 -24.54 -15.16
C VAL A 258 -18.19 -24.84 -13.73
N PRO A 259 -18.44 -26.06 -13.21
CA PRO A 259 -18.09 -26.41 -11.83
C PRO A 259 -16.63 -26.11 -11.45
N GLU A 260 -15.69 -26.36 -12.35
CA GLU A 260 -14.25 -26.21 -12.10
C GLU A 260 -13.75 -24.75 -12.26
N ALA A 261 -14.63 -23.82 -12.64
CA ALA A 261 -14.24 -22.43 -12.87
C ALA A 261 -14.07 -21.65 -11.56
N VAL A 262 -12.90 -21.04 -11.42
CA VAL A 262 -12.62 -20.04 -10.38
C VAL A 262 -13.04 -18.67 -10.91
N ASN A 263 -14.09 -18.11 -10.34
CA ASN A 263 -14.69 -16.84 -10.74
C ASN A 263 -14.61 -15.81 -9.62
N THR A 264 -14.22 -14.60 -9.95
CA THR A 264 -14.01 -13.49 -9.02
C THR A 264 -15.02 -12.38 -9.25
N TYR A 265 -15.67 -11.94 -8.19
CA TYR A 265 -16.64 -10.86 -8.17
C TYR A 265 -16.16 -9.78 -7.23
N ASN A 266 -16.23 -8.53 -7.68
CA ASN A 266 -15.70 -7.39 -6.96
C ASN A 266 -16.80 -6.35 -6.77
N GLU A 267 -16.72 -5.63 -5.66
CA GLU A 267 -17.41 -4.37 -5.47
C GLU A 267 -16.39 -3.31 -5.08
N SER A 268 -16.50 -2.13 -5.69
CA SER A 268 -15.74 -0.96 -5.31
C SER A 268 -16.67 0.12 -4.80
N VAL A 269 -16.28 0.73 -3.68
CA VAL A 269 -17.00 1.80 -3.00
C VAL A 269 -16.14 3.04 -3.09
N THR A 270 -16.60 4.03 -3.85
CA THR A 270 -15.93 5.33 -3.95
C THR A 270 -16.62 6.32 -3.03
N PHE A 271 -15.88 6.91 -2.10
CA PHE A 271 -16.38 7.93 -1.18
C PHE A 271 -16.49 9.29 -1.88
N GLU A 272 -17.52 10.08 -1.57
CA GLU A 272 -17.69 11.47 -2.09
C GLU A 272 -16.45 12.34 -1.87
N ARG A 273 -15.81 12.11 -0.72
CA ARG A 273 -14.59 12.78 -0.27
C ARG A 273 -13.76 11.77 0.53
N PRO A 274 -12.43 11.94 0.59
CA PRO A 274 -11.59 11.04 1.35
C PRO A 274 -12.02 10.95 2.82
N VAL A 275 -11.99 9.74 3.37
CA VAL A 275 -12.34 9.44 4.76
C VAL A 275 -11.07 9.28 5.57
N LYS A 276 -11.03 9.89 6.76
CA LYS A 276 -9.92 9.71 7.70
C LYS A 276 -10.15 8.44 8.52
N ILE A 277 -9.26 7.46 8.35
CA ILE A 277 -9.24 6.20 9.12
C ILE A 277 -7.84 6.09 9.72
N GLY A 278 -7.75 6.29 11.04
CA GLY A 278 -6.49 6.52 11.73
C GLY A 278 -5.71 7.67 11.10
N ASP A 279 -4.48 7.38 10.66
CA ASP A 279 -3.60 8.35 10.01
C ASP A 279 -3.84 8.44 8.49
N PHE A 280 -4.67 7.55 7.92
CA PHE A 280 -4.84 7.38 6.48
C PHE A 280 -5.97 8.23 5.91
N SER A 281 -5.74 8.71 4.67
CA SER A 281 -6.76 9.33 3.83
C SER A 281 -7.26 8.30 2.83
N VAL A 282 -8.40 7.67 3.13
CA VAL A 282 -8.97 6.57 2.35
C VAL A 282 -9.93 7.12 1.30
N VAL A 283 -9.72 6.78 0.04
CA VAL A 283 -10.52 7.28 -1.10
C VAL A 283 -11.51 6.26 -1.63
N ARG A 284 -11.19 4.96 -1.50
CA ARG A 284 -12.06 3.86 -1.89
C ARG A 284 -11.92 2.68 -0.93
N PHE A 285 -12.95 1.85 -0.94
CA PHE A 285 -12.93 0.52 -0.38
C PHE A 285 -13.21 -0.51 -1.47
N PHE A 286 -12.50 -1.61 -1.47
CA PHE A 286 -12.72 -2.73 -2.37
C PHE A 286 -13.08 -3.97 -1.58
N GLN A 287 -13.95 -4.79 -2.15
CA GLN A 287 -14.18 -6.14 -1.64
C GLN A 287 -14.34 -7.12 -2.78
N ARG A 288 -13.83 -8.32 -2.55
CA ARG A 288 -13.71 -9.38 -3.54
C ARG A 288 -14.16 -10.69 -2.93
N ARG A 289 -14.98 -11.43 -3.68
CA ARG A 289 -15.28 -12.84 -3.40
C ARG A 289 -14.86 -13.69 -4.58
N THR A 290 -14.21 -14.80 -4.30
CA THR A 290 -13.88 -15.83 -5.28
C THR A 290 -14.81 -17.02 -5.07
N ILE A 291 -15.42 -17.46 -6.16
CA ILE A 291 -16.34 -18.59 -6.23
C ILE A 291 -15.64 -19.71 -7.00
N GLU A 292 -15.67 -20.92 -6.46
CA GLU A 292 -15.14 -22.14 -7.05
C GLU A 292 -16.14 -23.26 -6.73
N GLU A 293 -16.47 -24.12 -7.71
CA GLU A 293 -17.52 -25.14 -7.56
C GLU A 293 -18.86 -24.59 -7.05
N GLY A 294 -19.21 -23.37 -7.48
CA GLY A 294 -20.43 -22.68 -7.09
C GLY A 294 -20.47 -22.19 -5.64
N LYS A 295 -19.36 -22.30 -4.89
CA LYS A 295 -19.25 -21.88 -3.49
C LYS A 295 -18.19 -20.79 -3.30
N PRO A 296 -18.38 -19.84 -2.39
CA PRO A 296 -17.33 -18.91 -2.00
C PRO A 296 -16.16 -19.66 -1.34
N THR A 297 -14.95 -19.51 -1.86
CA THR A 297 -13.74 -20.12 -1.31
C THR A 297 -12.76 -19.10 -0.74
N ARG A 298 -12.71 -17.89 -1.32
CA ARG A 298 -11.81 -16.82 -0.86
C ARG A 298 -12.50 -15.47 -0.79
N PHE A 299 -12.08 -14.68 0.19
CA PHE A 299 -12.56 -13.32 0.39
C PHE A 299 -11.36 -12.39 0.58
N ALA A 300 -11.45 -11.21 0.01
CA ALA A 300 -10.49 -10.15 0.27
C ALA A 300 -11.20 -8.81 0.35
N TRP A 301 -10.65 -7.89 1.12
CA TRP A 301 -11.11 -6.50 1.17
C TRP A 301 -9.93 -5.57 1.36
N ALA A 302 -10.05 -4.35 0.83
CA ALA A 302 -8.94 -3.43 0.78
C ALA A 302 -9.37 -1.98 0.92
N PHE A 303 -8.49 -1.16 1.51
CA PHE A 303 -8.59 0.29 1.45
C PHE A 303 -7.64 0.82 0.38
N GLN A 304 -8.14 1.74 -0.44
CA GLN A 304 -7.30 2.59 -1.28
C GLN A 304 -6.93 3.84 -0.48
N VAL A 305 -5.63 4.04 -0.25
CA VAL A 305 -5.08 5.13 0.55
C VAL A 305 -4.32 6.10 -0.36
N ASN A 306 -4.52 7.39 -0.14
CA ASN A 306 -3.79 8.46 -0.82
C ASN A 306 -2.39 8.68 -0.19
N ALA A 307 -1.57 7.64 -0.23
CA ALA A 307 -0.17 7.62 0.16
C ALA A 307 0.53 6.40 -0.48
N PRO A 308 1.86 6.44 -0.70
CA PRO A 308 2.62 5.31 -1.23
C PRO A 308 2.61 4.09 -0.29
N PRO A 309 2.72 2.85 -0.81
CA PRO A 309 2.69 1.62 0.01
C PRO A 309 3.71 1.62 1.15
N ARG A 310 4.93 2.11 0.90
CA ARG A 310 6.00 2.20 1.90
C ARG A 310 5.64 3.11 3.08
N GLU A 311 4.98 4.24 2.80
CA GLU A 311 4.55 5.17 3.86
C GLU A 311 3.41 4.58 4.69
N VAL A 312 2.47 3.91 4.03
CA VAL A 312 1.34 3.27 4.70
C VAL A 312 1.82 2.13 5.60
N ALA A 313 2.70 1.26 5.11
CA ALA A 313 3.26 0.19 5.91
C ALA A 313 4.08 0.71 7.09
N ARG A 314 4.87 1.78 6.90
CA ARG A 314 5.62 2.43 8.00
C ARG A 314 4.68 2.98 9.07
N ALA A 315 3.60 3.64 8.68
CA ALA A 315 2.63 4.17 9.63
C ALA A 315 1.95 3.05 10.45
N ILE A 316 1.61 1.91 9.83
CA ILE A 316 1.08 0.74 10.54
C ILE A 316 2.14 0.14 11.47
N ALA A 317 3.38 -0.03 11.01
CA ALA A 317 4.49 -0.54 11.80
C ALA A 317 4.72 0.31 13.07
N GLU A 318 4.79 1.63 12.91
CA GLU A 318 4.96 2.57 14.02
C GLU A 318 3.79 2.52 15.00
N ARG A 319 2.56 2.48 14.48
CA ARG A 319 1.34 2.52 15.30
C ARG A 319 1.17 1.25 16.15
N TYR A 320 1.35 0.09 15.54
CA TYR A 320 1.12 -1.21 16.20
C TYR A 320 2.39 -1.83 16.78
N ARG A 321 3.55 -1.16 16.63
CA ARG A 321 4.86 -1.65 17.06
C ARG A 321 5.17 -3.03 16.48
N VAL A 322 4.89 -3.19 15.20
CA VAL A 322 5.15 -4.42 14.43
C VAL A 322 6.19 -4.18 13.35
N ARG A 323 6.84 -5.24 12.89
CA ARG A 323 7.86 -5.16 11.83
C ARG A 323 7.39 -5.87 10.58
N PHE A 324 7.61 -5.21 9.44
CA PHE A 324 7.50 -5.81 8.12
C PHE A 324 8.90 -6.04 7.54
N TRP A 325 9.08 -7.14 6.83
CA TRP A 325 10.30 -7.52 6.12
C TRP A 325 10.16 -7.29 4.61
N GLY A 326 11.31 -7.26 3.92
CA GLY A 326 11.38 -7.02 2.48
C GLY A 326 10.89 -5.61 2.11
N ASN A 327 10.23 -5.49 0.95
CA ASN A 327 9.58 -4.26 0.50
C ASN A 327 8.26 -3.97 1.23
N PHE A 328 8.24 -4.17 2.56
CA PHE A 328 7.06 -4.05 3.42
C PHE A 328 5.93 -5.06 3.14
N SER A 329 6.23 -6.16 2.46
CA SER A 329 5.23 -7.13 2.00
C SER A 329 4.95 -8.27 2.98
N LEU A 330 5.78 -8.45 4.02
CA LEU A 330 5.67 -9.60 4.93
C LEU A 330 5.79 -9.18 6.40
N LEU A 331 4.74 -9.37 7.18
CA LEU A 331 4.80 -9.20 8.63
C LEU A 331 5.74 -10.24 9.25
N SER A 332 6.55 -9.84 10.23
CA SER A 332 7.44 -10.78 10.92
C SER A 332 6.67 -11.91 11.60
N SER A 333 7.18 -13.14 11.56
CA SER A 333 6.57 -14.32 12.17
C SER A 333 6.29 -14.15 13.66
N ARG A 334 7.19 -13.45 14.37
CA ARG A 334 7.02 -13.13 15.79
C ARG A 334 5.88 -12.15 16.02
N ASP A 335 5.82 -11.06 15.25
CA ASP A 335 4.79 -10.03 15.44
C ASP A 335 3.42 -10.54 14.98
N ALA A 336 3.37 -11.41 13.96
CA ALA A 336 2.16 -12.10 13.53
C ALA A 336 1.57 -13.05 14.60
N ALA A 337 2.39 -13.61 15.49
CA ALA A 337 1.95 -14.59 16.47
C ALA A 337 1.30 -13.95 17.72
N VAL A 338 1.67 -12.71 18.06
CA VAL A 338 1.24 -12.05 19.31
C VAL A 338 0.60 -10.67 19.10
N GLY A 339 0.75 -10.09 17.91
CA GLY A 339 0.33 -8.73 17.60
C GLY A 339 -1.11 -8.62 17.08
N PRO A 340 -1.68 -7.40 17.06
CA PRO A 340 -3.02 -7.14 16.53
C PRO A 340 -3.05 -7.09 14.99
N VAL A 341 -1.90 -7.02 14.33
CA VAL A 341 -1.77 -6.97 12.88
C VAL A 341 -1.65 -8.39 12.33
N SER A 342 -2.46 -8.69 11.32
CA SER A 342 -2.49 -10.00 10.69
C SER A 342 -1.35 -10.19 9.69
N LYS A 343 -0.84 -11.42 9.59
CA LYS A 343 0.07 -11.84 8.52
C LYS A 343 -0.56 -11.80 7.12
N HIS A 344 -1.89 -11.67 7.05
CA HIS A 344 -2.69 -11.61 5.83
C HIS A 344 -2.89 -10.17 5.31
N LEU A 345 -2.22 -9.20 5.94
CA LEU A 345 -2.21 -7.80 5.52
C LEU A 345 -1.11 -7.59 4.47
N ASP A 346 -1.47 -7.05 3.32
CA ASP A 346 -0.57 -6.77 2.19
C ASP A 346 -0.67 -5.32 1.72
N PHE A 347 0.41 -4.81 1.11
CA PHE A 347 0.52 -3.44 0.61
C PHE A 347 0.98 -3.45 -0.84
N SER A 348 0.17 -2.86 -1.72
CA SER A 348 0.44 -2.79 -3.15
C SER A 348 0.20 -1.40 -3.70
N SER A 349 0.89 -1.04 -4.78
CA SER A 349 0.64 0.20 -5.52
C SER A 349 -0.69 0.14 -6.28
N TYR A 350 -1.41 1.27 -6.37
CA TYR A 350 -2.65 1.37 -7.13
C TYR A 350 -2.55 2.42 -8.23
N PHE A 351 -2.54 1.99 -9.50
CA PHE A 351 -2.26 2.77 -10.72
C PHE A 351 -0.90 3.49 -10.76
N ASP A 352 -0.66 4.40 -9.81
CA ASP A 352 0.58 5.15 -9.65
C ASP A 352 1.31 4.67 -8.39
N PRO A 353 2.50 4.05 -8.51
CA PRO A 353 3.23 3.53 -7.38
C PRO A 353 3.70 4.59 -6.37
N ASP A 354 3.78 5.85 -6.80
CA ASP A 354 4.32 6.95 -5.99
C ASP A 354 3.24 7.80 -5.32
N GLU A 355 1.96 7.55 -5.58
CA GLU A 355 0.87 8.35 -5.02
C GLU A 355 -0.12 7.55 -4.17
N GLN A 356 -0.39 6.29 -4.53
CA GLN A 356 -1.50 5.54 -3.95
C GLN A 356 -1.18 4.08 -3.66
N ALA A 357 -1.72 3.62 -2.54
CA ALA A 357 -1.60 2.24 -2.09
C ALA A 357 -2.96 1.59 -1.95
N THR A 358 -3.01 0.30 -2.24
CA THR A 358 -4.01 -0.62 -1.75
C THR A 358 -3.45 -1.35 -0.54
N VAL A 359 -4.12 -1.22 0.61
CA VAL A 359 -3.89 -2.07 1.78
C VAL A 359 -4.94 -3.16 1.75
N THR A 360 -4.54 -4.41 1.65
CA THR A 360 -5.43 -5.54 1.40
C THR A 360 -5.37 -6.52 2.56
N CYS A 361 -6.54 -7.01 2.97
CA CYS A 361 -6.69 -8.16 3.84
C CYS A 361 -7.23 -9.35 3.05
N GLU A 362 -6.50 -10.46 3.07
CA GLU A 362 -6.93 -11.74 2.48
C GLU A 362 -6.81 -12.85 3.53
N PRO A 363 -7.77 -12.97 4.46
CA PRO A 363 -7.78 -14.00 5.49
C PRO A 363 -7.77 -15.42 4.92
N ASP A 364 -7.31 -16.37 5.73
CA ASP A 364 -7.38 -17.79 5.38
C ASP A 364 -8.81 -18.35 5.45
N GLU A 365 -8.99 -19.52 4.84
CA GLU A 365 -10.28 -20.23 4.82
C GLU A 365 -10.78 -20.59 6.23
N GLY A 366 -9.87 -20.77 7.19
CA GLY A 366 -10.20 -21.10 8.57
C GLY A 366 -10.98 -19.97 9.27
N GLU A 367 -10.57 -18.72 9.03
CA GLU A 367 -11.24 -17.52 9.56
C GLU A 367 -12.55 -17.20 8.80
N THR A 368 -12.73 -17.69 7.56
CA THR A 368 -13.89 -17.34 6.71
C THR A 368 -14.89 -18.47 6.45
N LYS A 369 -14.75 -19.63 7.10
CA LYS A 369 -15.56 -20.83 6.82
C LYS A 369 -17.08 -20.60 6.79
N ASP A 370 -17.61 -19.83 7.75
CA ASP A 370 -19.04 -19.51 7.86
C ASP A 370 -19.33 -18.03 7.53
N PHE A 371 -18.37 -17.33 6.92
CA PHE A 371 -18.48 -15.92 6.62
C PHE A 371 -19.22 -15.69 5.31
N ARG A 372 -20.19 -14.77 5.36
CA ARG A 372 -20.79 -14.16 4.16
C ARG A 372 -20.26 -12.74 4.03
N LEU A 373 -19.55 -12.47 2.94
CA LEU A 373 -19.20 -11.09 2.59
C LEU A 373 -20.49 -10.27 2.39
N PRO A 374 -20.73 -9.22 3.21
CA PRO A 374 -21.88 -8.34 3.01
C PRO A 374 -21.72 -7.55 1.71
N TRP A 375 -22.83 -7.18 1.09
CA TRP A 375 -22.82 -6.27 -0.04
C TRP A 375 -22.33 -4.89 0.42
N ALA A 376 -21.72 -4.14 -0.48
CA ALA A 376 -21.25 -2.79 -0.20
C ALA A 376 -22.36 -1.90 0.37
N GLU A 377 -23.58 -2.01 -0.16
CA GLU A 377 -24.73 -1.21 0.31
C GLU A 377 -25.26 -1.64 1.68
N GLU A 378 -25.06 -2.91 2.08
CA GLU A 378 -25.32 -3.31 3.46
C GLU A 378 -24.34 -2.54 4.38
N THR A 379 -23.06 -2.54 4.04
CA THR A 379 -21.99 -1.99 4.88
C THR A 379 -21.98 -0.45 4.93
N PHE A 380 -22.05 0.22 3.79
CA PHE A 380 -21.89 1.68 3.68
C PHE A 380 -23.22 2.41 3.44
N GLY A 381 -24.24 1.69 3.00
CA GLY A 381 -25.54 2.24 2.62
C GLY A 381 -25.76 2.39 1.13
N LEU A 382 -26.99 2.78 0.78
CA LEU A 382 -27.42 2.91 -0.61
C LEU A 382 -26.46 3.80 -1.39
N ALA A 383 -26.14 3.40 -2.62
CA ALA A 383 -25.35 4.22 -3.51
C ALA A 383 -26.11 5.51 -3.85
N GLU A 384 -25.68 6.62 -3.25
CA GLU A 384 -26.28 7.93 -3.46
C GLU A 384 -25.57 8.74 -4.56
N LEU A 385 -24.41 8.26 -5.03
CA LEU A 385 -23.60 8.93 -6.04
C LEU A 385 -23.50 8.10 -7.32
N GLY A 386 -23.70 8.75 -8.45
CA GLY A 386 -23.63 8.09 -9.77
C GLY A 386 -24.88 7.27 -10.08
N PRO A 387 -24.91 6.60 -11.24
CA PRO A 387 -26.01 5.71 -11.58
C PRO A 387 -26.03 4.47 -10.68
N PRO A 388 -27.21 3.82 -10.53
CA PRO A 388 -27.29 2.51 -9.89
C PRO A 388 -26.46 1.46 -10.64
N PRO A 389 -26.00 0.40 -9.97
CA PRO A 389 -25.34 -0.73 -10.65
C PRO A 389 -26.32 -1.49 -11.54
N LEU A 390 -25.80 -2.17 -12.57
CA LEU A 390 -26.58 -3.02 -13.46
C LEU A 390 -27.17 -4.21 -12.70
N ILE A 391 -28.49 -4.41 -12.78
CA ILE A 391 -29.18 -5.49 -12.06
C ILE A 391 -29.11 -6.80 -12.85
N ARG A 392 -29.23 -6.73 -14.17
CA ARG A 392 -29.26 -7.86 -15.12
C ARG A 392 -28.16 -7.73 -16.17
N GLY A 393 -27.00 -7.22 -15.78
CA GLY A 393 -25.85 -7.02 -16.67
C GLY A 393 -25.47 -8.27 -17.49
N ASN A 394 -25.51 -9.45 -16.88
CA ASN A 394 -25.26 -10.71 -17.58
C ASN A 394 -26.27 -10.99 -18.71
N ARG A 395 -27.56 -10.63 -18.54
CA ARG A 395 -28.56 -10.76 -19.62
C ARG A 395 -28.23 -9.84 -20.78
N LEU A 396 -27.83 -8.60 -20.49
CA LEU A 396 -27.46 -7.60 -21.49
C LEU A 396 -26.24 -8.06 -22.30
N VAL A 397 -25.17 -8.47 -21.63
CA VAL A 397 -23.93 -8.93 -22.29
C VAL A 397 -24.17 -10.23 -23.05
N ASN A 398 -24.93 -11.18 -22.52
CA ASN A 398 -25.25 -12.40 -23.26
C ASN A 398 -26.05 -12.09 -24.53
N ALA A 399 -26.99 -11.14 -24.48
CA ALA A 399 -27.71 -10.71 -25.68
C ALA A 399 -26.79 -10.05 -26.71
N LEU A 400 -25.78 -9.30 -26.27
CA LEU A 400 -24.73 -8.73 -27.12
C LEU A 400 -23.87 -9.83 -27.75
N LEU A 401 -23.29 -10.74 -26.96
CA LEU A 401 -22.38 -11.78 -27.45
C LEU A 401 -23.05 -12.70 -28.47
N GLN A 402 -24.35 -12.93 -28.33
CA GLN A 402 -25.15 -13.74 -29.25
C GLN A 402 -25.85 -12.94 -30.35
N CYS A 403 -25.63 -11.62 -30.42
CA CYS A 403 -26.28 -10.72 -31.37
C CYS A 403 -27.81 -10.85 -31.43
N ARG A 404 -28.45 -11.10 -30.28
CA ARG A 404 -29.89 -11.35 -30.20
C ARG A 404 -30.69 -10.05 -30.24
N GLN A 405 -31.90 -10.14 -30.78
CA GLN A 405 -32.80 -8.99 -30.90
C GLN A 405 -33.31 -8.47 -29.54
N ASP A 406 -33.33 -9.32 -28.50
CA ASP A 406 -33.73 -8.90 -27.15
C ASP A 406 -32.67 -8.04 -26.44
N PHE A 407 -31.49 -7.82 -27.05
CA PHE A 407 -30.47 -6.88 -26.58
C PHE A 407 -31.04 -5.48 -26.33
N PHE A 408 -31.81 -4.94 -27.28
CA PHE A 408 -32.37 -3.59 -27.15
C PHE A 408 -33.38 -3.47 -26.00
N ALA A 409 -34.14 -4.54 -25.75
CA ALA A 409 -35.04 -4.61 -24.60
C ALA A 409 -34.25 -4.69 -23.28
N ALA A 410 -33.20 -5.53 -23.22
CA ALA A 410 -32.32 -5.64 -22.06
C ALA A 410 -31.59 -4.31 -21.77
N LEU A 411 -31.19 -3.58 -22.81
CA LEU A 411 -30.59 -2.25 -22.69
C LEU A 411 -31.58 -1.25 -22.10
N GLY A 412 -32.83 -1.25 -22.57
CA GLY A 412 -33.89 -0.39 -22.05
C GLY A 412 -34.30 -0.70 -20.61
N GLU A 413 -34.23 -1.97 -20.18
CA GLU A 413 -34.45 -2.39 -18.78
C GLU A 413 -33.39 -1.80 -17.83
N GLU A 414 -32.18 -1.54 -18.33
CA GLU A 414 -31.01 -1.13 -17.53
C GLU A 414 -30.61 0.34 -17.76
N LYS A 415 -31.46 1.13 -18.44
CA LYS A 415 -31.11 2.48 -18.91
C LYS A 415 -30.64 3.44 -17.80
N ASP A 416 -31.16 3.32 -16.59
CA ASP A 416 -30.78 4.16 -15.45
C ASP A 416 -29.34 3.91 -15.01
N SER A 417 -28.83 2.69 -15.19
CA SER A 417 -27.49 2.26 -14.81
C SER A 417 -26.38 2.89 -15.67
N PHE A 418 -26.72 3.46 -16.82
CA PHE A 418 -25.78 4.19 -17.69
C PHE A 418 -25.63 5.67 -17.30
N GLY A 419 -26.47 6.16 -16.39
CA GLY A 419 -26.38 7.50 -15.82
C GLY A 419 -26.47 8.62 -16.86
N LYS A 420 -25.71 9.69 -16.62
CA LYS A 420 -25.68 10.82 -17.55
C LYS A 420 -24.88 10.46 -18.80
N MET A 421 -25.43 10.84 -19.93
CA MET A 421 -24.89 10.51 -21.24
C MET A 421 -24.98 11.72 -22.19
N THR A 422 -24.10 11.75 -23.17
CA THR A 422 -24.06 12.77 -24.22
C THR A 422 -24.26 12.14 -25.58
N PHE A 423 -25.22 12.64 -26.33
CA PHE A 423 -25.42 12.26 -27.73
C PHE A 423 -24.52 13.11 -28.61
N LYS A 424 -23.67 12.46 -29.41
CA LYS A 424 -22.74 13.11 -30.31
C LYS A 424 -23.02 12.67 -31.74
N ASP A 425 -23.13 13.65 -32.64
CA ASP A 425 -23.03 13.43 -34.08
C ASP A 425 -21.56 13.14 -34.41
N ALA A 426 -21.27 12.00 -35.04
CA ALA A 426 -19.91 11.47 -35.09
C ALA A 426 -18.89 12.32 -35.89
N MET A 427 -17.85 12.76 -35.20
CA MET A 427 -16.45 12.78 -35.66
C MET A 427 -15.63 12.06 -34.58
N GLY A 428 -15.34 10.77 -34.77
CA GLY A 428 -14.54 9.94 -33.87
C GLY A 428 -13.60 9.05 -34.67
N THR A 429 -12.59 8.47 -34.00
CA THR A 429 -11.41 7.76 -34.57
C THR A 429 -11.70 6.54 -35.45
N TYR A 430 -12.95 6.08 -35.53
CA TYR A 430 -13.38 4.91 -36.31
C TYR A 430 -13.70 5.21 -37.78
N ARG A 431 -12.98 6.13 -38.43
CA ARG A 431 -13.15 6.35 -39.88
C ARG A 431 -11.83 6.38 -40.63
N GLU A 432 -11.73 5.49 -41.62
CA GLU A 432 -11.00 5.81 -42.84
C GLU A 432 -11.76 6.91 -43.62
N PRO A 433 -11.06 7.89 -44.22
CA PRO A 433 -11.69 8.95 -44.99
C PRO A 433 -12.25 8.40 -46.31
N GLY A 434 -13.58 8.29 -46.44
CA GLY A 434 -14.21 8.00 -47.74
C GLY A 434 -15.59 7.35 -47.73
N GLY A 435 -16.02 6.75 -46.61
CA GLY A 435 -17.31 6.02 -46.56
C GLY A 435 -18.53 6.92 -46.36
N VAL A 436 -19.34 7.11 -47.41
CA VAL A 436 -20.64 7.80 -47.36
C VAL A 436 -21.66 6.94 -46.60
N ALA A 437 -21.88 7.22 -45.32
CA ALA A 437 -23.05 6.77 -44.56
C ALA A 437 -23.42 7.81 -43.49
N ARG A 438 -24.73 8.04 -43.36
CA ARG A 438 -25.39 9.02 -42.49
C ARG A 438 -25.11 8.74 -41.00
N ALA A 439 -25.09 9.83 -40.23
CA ALA A 439 -24.82 9.96 -38.79
C ALA A 439 -24.79 8.65 -37.98
N ALA A 440 -23.61 8.22 -37.57
CA ALA A 440 -23.48 7.36 -36.40
C ALA A 440 -23.89 8.20 -35.18
N LEU A 441 -24.99 7.84 -34.54
CA LEU A 441 -25.37 8.40 -33.25
C LEU A 441 -24.53 7.70 -32.19
N ARG A 442 -23.58 8.44 -31.60
CA ARG A 442 -22.74 7.96 -30.51
C ARG A 442 -23.34 8.42 -29.19
N VAL A 443 -23.57 7.49 -28.28
CA VAL A 443 -23.90 7.77 -26.88
C VAL A 443 -22.61 7.66 -26.09
N ALA A 444 -22.14 8.76 -25.50
CA ALA A 444 -20.97 8.74 -24.61
C ALA A 444 -21.45 8.73 -23.15
N PHE A 445 -20.95 7.81 -22.34
CA PHE A 445 -21.25 7.75 -20.92
C PHE A 445 -20.37 8.75 -20.17
N GLU A 446 -20.91 9.47 -19.18
CA GLU A 446 -20.12 10.39 -18.35
C GLU A 446 -19.09 9.64 -17.50
N LYS A 447 -19.44 8.42 -17.08
CA LYS A 447 -18.57 7.52 -16.32
C LYS A 447 -18.59 6.12 -16.96
N PRO A 448 -17.49 5.36 -16.86
CA PRO A 448 -17.49 3.97 -17.30
C PRO A 448 -18.53 3.13 -16.55
N VAL A 449 -19.12 2.17 -17.24
CA VAL A 449 -20.04 1.17 -16.68
C VAL A 449 -19.38 -0.20 -16.79
N TYR A 450 -19.26 -0.91 -15.67
CA TYR A 450 -18.63 -2.22 -15.65
C TYR A 450 -19.69 -3.31 -15.70
N VAL A 451 -19.52 -4.28 -16.61
CA VAL A 451 -20.45 -5.40 -16.76
C VAL A 451 -19.76 -6.64 -17.31
N SER A 452 -19.90 -7.78 -16.62
CA SER A 452 -19.41 -9.08 -17.09
C SER A 452 -17.96 -9.06 -17.61
N GLY A 453 -17.05 -8.36 -16.91
CA GLY A 453 -15.64 -8.21 -17.29
C GLY A 453 -15.34 -7.08 -18.29
N PHE A 454 -16.36 -6.44 -18.88
CA PHE A 454 -16.21 -5.30 -19.79
C PHE A 454 -16.31 -3.95 -19.08
N MET A 455 -15.53 -2.98 -19.56
CA MET A 455 -15.62 -1.57 -19.17
C MET A 455 -16.22 -0.76 -20.32
N LEU A 456 -17.50 -0.41 -20.20
CA LEU A 456 -18.25 0.28 -21.25
C LEU A 456 -18.14 1.80 -21.06
N THR A 457 -17.81 2.52 -22.12
CA THR A 457 -17.62 3.99 -22.13
C THR A 457 -18.60 4.71 -23.05
N GLY A 458 -19.34 3.96 -23.84
CA GLY A 458 -20.36 4.49 -24.72
C GLY A 458 -21.05 3.40 -25.53
N TYR A 459 -21.96 3.82 -26.39
CA TYR A 459 -22.71 2.97 -27.30
C TYR A 459 -22.71 3.57 -28.71
N ILE A 460 -22.59 2.71 -29.71
CA ILE A 460 -22.65 3.07 -31.12
C ILE A 460 -23.79 2.29 -31.75
N GLN A 461 -24.57 2.96 -32.59
CA GLN A 461 -25.46 2.32 -33.55
C GLN A 461 -25.38 3.05 -34.89
N GLN A 462 -25.16 2.29 -35.96
CA GLN A 462 -24.95 2.83 -37.30
C GLN A 462 -25.57 1.93 -38.36
N ARG A 463 -26.26 2.54 -39.32
CA ARG A 463 -26.67 1.84 -40.56
C ARG A 463 -25.52 1.87 -41.55
N VAL A 464 -25.17 0.71 -42.07
CA VAL A 464 -24.09 0.54 -43.05
C VAL A 464 -24.59 -0.28 -44.23
N ASP A 465 -23.96 -0.12 -45.39
CA ASP A 465 -24.16 -0.99 -46.54
C ASP A 465 -22.93 -1.89 -46.67
N VAL A 466 -23.14 -3.21 -46.60
CA VAL A 466 -22.06 -4.21 -46.72
C VAL A 466 -22.40 -5.10 -47.90
N ALA A 467 -21.61 -4.98 -48.98
CA ALA A 467 -21.81 -5.70 -50.23
C ALA A 467 -23.21 -5.48 -50.87
N GLY A 468 -23.76 -4.27 -50.79
CA GLY A 468 -25.07 -3.93 -51.35
C GLY A 468 -26.25 -4.35 -50.48
N GLN A 469 -26.00 -4.86 -49.27
CA GLN A 469 -27.02 -5.24 -48.30
C GLN A 469 -27.04 -4.27 -47.12
N PRO A 470 -28.20 -3.69 -46.77
CA PRO A 470 -28.32 -2.83 -45.61
C PRO A 470 -28.15 -3.65 -44.32
N LYS A 471 -27.18 -3.25 -43.50
CA LYS A 471 -26.90 -3.84 -42.19
C LYS A 471 -26.93 -2.77 -41.09
N LEU A 472 -27.05 -3.23 -39.86
CA LEU A 472 -26.96 -2.43 -38.65
C LEU A 472 -25.75 -2.89 -37.84
N ILE A 473 -24.84 -1.96 -37.59
CA ILE A 473 -23.78 -2.13 -36.59
C ILE A 473 -24.29 -1.53 -35.28
N TRP A 474 -24.17 -2.28 -34.19
CA TRP A 474 -24.55 -1.81 -32.86
C TRP A 474 -23.68 -2.45 -31.79
N GLY A 475 -23.37 -1.74 -30.72
CA GLY A 475 -22.52 -2.27 -29.65
C GLY A 475 -21.97 -1.21 -28.74
N PHE A 476 -21.04 -1.60 -27.88
CA PHE A 476 -20.45 -0.71 -26.89
C PHE A 476 -19.03 -0.30 -27.24
N GLN A 477 -18.69 0.91 -26.81
CA GLN A 477 -17.32 1.38 -26.78
C GLN A 477 -16.65 0.99 -25.47
N THR A 478 -15.36 0.74 -25.54
CA THR A 478 -14.52 0.25 -24.44
C THR A 478 -13.12 0.84 -24.57
N PRO A 479 -12.32 0.93 -23.50
CA PRO A 479 -10.92 1.32 -23.62
C PRO A 479 -9.99 0.16 -24.01
N GLY A 480 -10.47 -1.08 -24.01
CA GLY A 480 -9.67 -2.27 -24.33
C GLY A 480 -9.34 -2.39 -25.83
N ASN A 481 -8.19 -2.98 -26.13
CA ASN A 481 -7.84 -3.38 -27.49
C ASN A 481 -8.64 -4.60 -27.94
N GLU A 482 -8.58 -4.92 -29.23
CA GLU A 482 -9.30 -6.07 -29.81
C GLU A 482 -9.02 -7.40 -29.08
N ASP A 483 -7.74 -7.75 -28.88
CA ASP A 483 -7.32 -9.02 -28.25
C ASP A 483 -7.86 -9.20 -26.82
N ASP A 484 -7.85 -8.12 -26.03
CA ASP A 484 -8.39 -8.14 -24.67
C ASP A 484 -9.90 -8.38 -24.67
N LEU A 485 -10.63 -7.82 -25.64
CA LEU A 485 -12.08 -8.00 -25.75
C LEU A 485 -12.44 -9.41 -26.22
N ILE A 486 -11.67 -9.95 -27.17
CA ILE A 486 -11.79 -11.35 -27.61
C ILE A 486 -11.58 -12.26 -26.40
N ARG A 487 -10.47 -12.09 -25.67
CA ARG A 487 -10.16 -12.91 -24.49
C ARG A 487 -11.26 -12.88 -23.42
N VAL A 488 -11.88 -11.72 -23.18
CA VAL A 488 -13.01 -11.63 -22.24
C VAL A 488 -14.23 -12.37 -22.77
N ALA A 489 -14.54 -12.26 -24.06
CA ALA A 489 -15.63 -13.00 -24.68
C ALA A 489 -15.40 -14.52 -24.64
N GLU A 490 -14.19 -14.98 -25.00
CA GLU A 490 -13.76 -16.38 -24.94
C GLU A 490 -13.93 -16.96 -23.54
N ASN A 491 -13.38 -16.26 -22.54
CA ASN A 491 -13.52 -16.63 -21.13
C ASN A 491 -14.99 -16.68 -20.71
N ARG A 492 -15.85 -15.82 -21.24
CA ARG A 492 -17.26 -15.81 -20.84
C ARG A 492 -18.04 -16.96 -21.46
N THR A 493 -17.78 -17.28 -22.72
CA THR A 493 -18.58 -18.25 -23.49
C THR A 493 -17.98 -19.65 -23.51
N GLY A 494 -16.72 -19.81 -23.10
CA GLY A 494 -15.97 -21.08 -23.22
C GLY A 494 -15.77 -21.44 -24.68
N SER A 495 -15.44 -20.44 -25.47
CA SER A 495 -15.21 -20.55 -26.91
C SER A 495 -13.85 -19.93 -27.21
N SER A 496 -13.22 -20.37 -28.30
CA SER A 496 -11.99 -19.78 -28.82
C SER A 496 -12.30 -19.09 -30.15
N TYR A 497 -11.76 -17.89 -30.35
CA TYR A 497 -11.85 -17.21 -31.63
C TYR A 497 -10.67 -17.62 -32.51
N VAL A 498 -10.97 -18.19 -33.68
CA VAL A 498 -9.97 -18.55 -34.67
C VAL A 498 -10.10 -17.60 -35.86
N GLU A 499 -9.04 -16.85 -36.13
CA GLU A 499 -9.00 -15.89 -37.23
C GLU A 499 -9.39 -16.57 -38.56
N ASN A 500 -10.35 -16.02 -39.29
CA ASN A 500 -10.94 -16.56 -40.53
C ASN A 500 -11.81 -17.82 -40.41
N GLU A 501 -11.79 -18.53 -39.28
CA GLU A 501 -12.63 -19.71 -39.04
C GLU A 501 -13.81 -19.43 -38.10
N GLY A 502 -13.77 -18.30 -37.38
CA GLY A 502 -14.84 -17.87 -36.48
C GLY A 502 -14.73 -18.49 -35.10
N TRP A 503 -15.86 -18.69 -34.43
CA TRP A 503 -15.91 -19.20 -33.06
C TRP A 503 -15.87 -20.74 -33.04
N SER A 504 -14.85 -21.29 -32.40
CA SER A 504 -14.79 -22.71 -32.01
C SER A 504 -15.31 -22.88 -30.58
N LEU A 505 -16.08 -23.93 -30.32
CA LEU A 505 -16.53 -24.27 -28.97
C LEU A 505 -15.49 -25.13 -28.27
N ASP A 506 -14.95 -24.66 -27.16
CA ASP A 506 -13.99 -25.42 -26.34
C ASP A 506 -14.70 -26.27 -25.28
N LEU A 507 -15.94 -25.90 -24.96
CA LEU A 507 -16.83 -26.57 -24.03
C LEU A 507 -18.19 -26.78 -24.71
N GLU A 508 -18.84 -27.92 -24.42
CA GLU A 508 -20.21 -28.21 -24.87
C GLU A 508 -21.13 -27.03 -24.48
N ALA A 509 -21.96 -26.55 -25.41
CA ALA A 509 -22.82 -25.37 -25.20
C ALA A 509 -23.79 -25.52 -24.02
N GLU A 510 -24.08 -26.75 -23.60
CA GLU A 510 -24.88 -27.06 -22.41
C GLU A 510 -24.14 -26.73 -21.10
N ALA A 511 -22.80 -26.74 -21.09
CA ALA A 511 -21.97 -26.43 -19.93
C ALA A 511 -21.73 -24.93 -19.72
N THR A 512 -21.74 -24.14 -20.80
CA THR A 512 -21.50 -22.67 -20.74
C THR A 512 -22.78 -21.86 -20.95
N GLY A 513 -23.80 -22.47 -21.56
CA GLY A 513 -25.13 -21.91 -21.78
C GLY A 513 -25.27 -21.05 -23.04
N TYR A 514 -24.21 -20.78 -23.81
CA TYR A 514 -24.28 -19.92 -25.00
C TYR A 514 -23.05 -19.97 -25.92
N THR A 515 -23.29 -20.00 -27.24
CA THR A 515 -22.29 -19.81 -28.31
C THR A 515 -22.31 -18.34 -28.79
N PRO A 516 -21.16 -17.65 -28.94
CA PRO A 516 -21.11 -16.33 -29.56
C PRO A 516 -21.64 -16.36 -30.99
N SER A 517 -22.21 -15.24 -31.46
CA SER A 517 -22.66 -15.13 -32.85
C SER A 517 -21.48 -14.89 -33.80
N GLU A 518 -21.52 -15.48 -34.99
CA GLU A 518 -20.63 -15.08 -36.10
C GLU A 518 -20.79 -13.61 -36.51
N ALA A 519 -21.92 -12.98 -36.16
CA ALA A 519 -22.17 -11.57 -36.39
C ALA A 519 -21.54 -10.65 -35.34
N LEU A 520 -20.99 -11.21 -34.26
CA LEU A 520 -20.23 -10.48 -33.24
C LEU A 520 -18.85 -10.13 -33.80
N GLY A 521 -18.45 -8.87 -33.68
CA GLY A 521 -17.17 -8.37 -34.10
C GLY A 521 -16.50 -7.53 -33.01
N PHE A 522 -15.19 -7.44 -33.13
CA PHE A 522 -14.31 -6.67 -32.26
C PHE A 522 -13.50 -5.68 -33.09
N ALA A 523 -13.09 -4.60 -32.45
CA ALA A 523 -12.10 -3.66 -32.95
C ALA A 523 -11.52 -2.92 -31.74
N ASP A 524 -10.38 -2.25 -31.91
CA ASP A 524 -9.74 -1.46 -30.85
C ASP A 524 -10.65 -0.39 -30.23
N GLY A 525 -11.25 -0.73 -29.08
CA GLY A 525 -12.20 0.10 -28.36
C GLY A 525 -13.68 -0.11 -28.70
N PHE A 526 -14.05 -1.23 -29.34
CA PHE A 526 -15.43 -1.56 -29.68
C PHE A 526 -15.72 -3.07 -29.65
N ILE A 527 -16.88 -3.43 -29.09
CA ILE A 527 -17.46 -4.76 -29.15
C ILE A 527 -18.92 -4.63 -29.59
N GLY A 528 -19.32 -5.34 -30.64
CA GLY A 528 -20.65 -5.18 -31.19
C GLY A 528 -21.02 -6.15 -32.29
N CYS A 529 -22.25 -6.02 -32.78
CA CYS A 529 -22.85 -6.91 -33.74
C CYS A 529 -23.12 -6.22 -35.07
N THR A 530 -22.94 -6.96 -36.16
CA THR A 530 -23.32 -6.54 -37.51
C THR A 530 -24.46 -7.42 -38.02
N THR A 531 -25.70 -6.96 -37.86
CA THR A 531 -26.89 -7.74 -38.21
C THR A 531 -27.60 -7.23 -39.48
N PRO A 532 -28.27 -8.09 -40.26
CA PRO A 532 -29.08 -7.65 -41.41
C PRO A 532 -30.21 -6.72 -40.98
N LEU A 533 -30.46 -5.65 -41.75
CA LEU A 533 -31.60 -4.77 -41.52
C LEU A 533 -32.79 -5.25 -42.38
N ALA A 534 -33.82 -5.81 -41.73
CA ALA A 534 -35.02 -6.26 -42.43
C ALA A 534 -35.72 -5.09 -43.14
N SER A 535 -36.12 -5.29 -44.40
CA SER A 535 -36.79 -4.27 -45.21
C SER A 535 -38.03 -3.72 -44.49
N GLY A 536 -38.13 -2.39 -44.37
CA GLY A 536 -39.25 -1.70 -43.74
C GLY A 536 -39.24 -1.64 -42.21
N LYS A 537 -38.26 -2.22 -41.51
CA LYS A 537 -38.10 -2.05 -40.06
C LYS A 537 -37.11 -0.93 -39.74
N THR A 538 -37.57 0.09 -39.02
CA THR A 538 -36.69 1.10 -38.43
C THR A 538 -36.09 0.52 -37.14
N PRO A 539 -34.75 0.45 -37.00
CA PRO A 539 -34.14 0.10 -35.73
C PRO A 539 -34.47 1.15 -34.68
N PRO A 540 -34.55 0.79 -33.38
CA PRO A 540 -34.79 1.76 -32.32
C PRO A 540 -33.71 2.84 -32.35
N GLU A 541 -34.08 4.11 -32.27
CA GLU A 541 -33.11 5.20 -32.27
C GLU A 541 -32.32 5.18 -30.95
N PRO A 542 -31.00 5.43 -30.95
CA PRO A 542 -30.20 5.43 -29.71
C PRO A 542 -30.74 6.39 -28.65
N VAL A 543 -31.35 7.50 -29.05
CA VAL A 543 -32.02 8.40 -28.11
C VAL A 543 -33.09 7.66 -27.31
N ASP A 544 -33.93 6.86 -27.96
CA ASP A 544 -35.04 6.16 -27.31
C ASP A 544 -34.56 5.00 -26.42
N LEU A 545 -33.40 4.40 -26.75
CA LEU A 545 -32.79 3.34 -25.96
C LEU A 545 -32.26 3.81 -24.60
N PHE A 546 -31.86 5.08 -24.50
CA PHE A 546 -31.25 5.62 -23.28
C PHE A 546 -32.05 6.77 -22.63
N ARG A 547 -33.10 7.33 -23.27
CA ARG A 547 -33.85 8.45 -22.69
C ARG A 547 -34.54 8.05 -21.38
N ASN A 548 -34.22 8.77 -20.31
CA ASN A 548 -34.93 8.68 -19.04
C ASN A 548 -35.95 9.81 -18.93
N GLU A 549 -37.15 9.52 -18.44
CA GLU A 549 -38.20 10.53 -18.20
C GLU A 549 -37.80 11.54 -17.10
N HIS A 550 -36.74 11.26 -16.35
CA HIS A 550 -36.21 12.12 -15.29
C HIS A 550 -35.12 13.10 -15.75
N GLY A 551 -34.79 13.14 -17.04
CA GLY A 551 -33.89 14.15 -17.62
C GLY A 551 -34.64 15.39 -18.11
N LYS A 552 -35.08 16.25 -17.18
CA LYS A 552 -35.36 17.67 -17.44
C LYS A 552 -34.43 18.53 -16.60
#